data_AF-A0A9D2TFW3-F1
#
_entry.id   AF-A0A9D2TFW3-F1
#
_cell.length_a   1.000
_cell.length_b   1.000
_cell.length_c   1.000
_cell.angle_alpha   90.00
_cell.angle_beta   90.00
_cell.angle_gamma   90.00
#
_symmetry.space_group_name_H-M   'P 1'
#
loop_
_entity.id
_entity.type
_entity.pdbx_description
1 polymer ?
#
loop_
_entity_poly.entity_id
_entity_poly.type
_entity_poly.pdbx_seq_one_letter_code
_entity_poly.pdbx_strand_id
1 'polypeptide(L)'
;MNCKHCGAPLKDGSRFCPKCGKPVDEKTQKSQPSSGQNQKDLNQGTDRKQAPKKKKGPVAAILICFMVLLLLLVLAVAGFVGYRVISGGLGSKESQTLSRQDPDEDGEEKQLREEDGDEEPEEETEETTEAETEKETEEETEEETTAPPETSEAADETGIHRYELVVEDCTWNQAYNKAKEAGGYLVHINTQEEYDFLLTQVLGSEEAKNLKIWIGGARAADSYEYHWANEDGTFGEDTLNMGGYAGYWMVNEPSFRDESIGQDEYYMNIFYYSKENRWVWNDVPDDLIGAVSSYQGSIAYIIEFD
;
A
#
# COMPACT_ATOMS: atom_id res chain seq x y z
N MET A 1 17.94 38.28 3.79
CA MET A 1 17.61 37.95 5.23
C MET A 1 18.26 36.61 5.62
N ASN A 2 18.11 36.09 6.86
CA ASN A 2 18.68 34.79 7.26
C ASN A 2 17.59 33.80 7.72
N CYS A 3 17.81 32.51 7.51
CA CYS A 3 16.90 31.45 7.91
C CYS A 3 16.83 31.33 9.44
N LYS A 4 15.62 31.38 10.00
CA LYS A 4 15.38 31.22 11.44
C LYS A 4 15.71 29.81 11.97
N HIS A 5 15.76 28.80 11.09
CA HIS A 5 16.01 27.40 11.47
C HIS A 5 17.48 26.97 11.41
N CYS A 6 18.27 27.50 10.47
CA CYS A 6 19.67 27.07 10.26
C CYS A 6 20.69 28.22 10.13
N GLY A 7 20.25 29.47 10.26
CA GLY A 7 21.11 30.66 10.19
C GLY A 7 21.62 31.04 8.77
N ALA A 8 21.43 30.20 7.76
CA ALA A 8 21.92 30.44 6.40
C ALA A 8 21.32 31.72 5.78
N PRO A 9 22.09 32.46 4.96
CA PRO A 9 21.56 33.60 4.21
C PRO A 9 20.52 33.15 3.19
N LEU A 10 19.45 33.94 3.08
CA LEU A 10 18.32 33.76 2.15
C LEU A 10 18.36 34.90 1.12
N LYS A 11 18.16 34.56 -0.16
CA LYS A 11 17.91 35.53 -1.23
C LYS A 11 16.52 36.14 -1.04
N ASP A 12 16.33 37.40 -1.40
CA ASP A 12 15.03 38.06 -1.26
C ASP A 12 13.98 37.37 -2.16
N GLY A 13 12.75 37.21 -1.65
CA GLY A 13 11.69 36.41 -2.28
C GLY A 13 11.83 34.88 -2.17
N SER A 14 12.83 34.36 -1.43
CA SER A 14 12.98 32.90 -1.25
C SER A 14 11.88 32.34 -0.34
N ARG A 15 10.98 31.53 -0.90
CA ARG A 15 9.90 30.85 -0.15
C ARG A 15 10.38 29.74 0.78
N PHE A 16 11.56 29.17 0.50
CA PHE A 16 12.18 28.07 1.26
C PHE A 16 13.67 28.34 1.46
N CYS A 17 14.28 27.74 2.49
CA CYS A 17 15.71 27.87 2.74
C CYS A 17 16.53 26.89 1.88
N PRO A 18 17.44 27.38 1.01
CA PRO A 18 18.23 26.51 0.13
C PRO A 18 19.29 25.65 0.86
N LYS A 19 19.43 25.77 2.18
CA LYS A 19 20.35 24.96 3.01
C LYS A 19 19.64 23.92 3.88
N CYS A 20 18.35 24.09 4.19
CA CYS A 20 17.65 23.18 5.11
C CYS A 20 16.19 22.87 4.73
N GLY A 21 15.75 23.24 3.53
CA GLY A 21 14.42 22.95 2.98
C GLY A 21 13.25 23.70 3.63
N LYS A 22 13.37 24.11 4.91
CA LYS A 22 12.23 24.68 5.66
C LYS A 22 11.71 25.99 5.04
N PRO A 23 10.38 26.21 5.03
CA PRO A 23 9.77 27.41 4.48
C PRO A 23 10.20 28.67 5.23
N VAL A 24 10.09 29.80 4.54
CA VAL A 24 10.40 31.13 5.07
C VAL A 24 9.08 31.86 5.27
N ASP A 25 8.69 32.11 6.54
CA ASP A 25 7.41 32.75 6.88
C ASP A 25 7.23 34.12 6.20
N GLU A 26 6.47 34.16 5.11
CA GLU A 26 6.25 35.38 4.33
C GLU A 26 5.16 36.26 4.95
N LYS A 27 5.51 36.96 6.03
CA LYS A 27 4.68 38.03 6.63
C LYS A 27 5.47 39.33 6.77
N THR A 28 5.63 40.04 5.64
CA THR A 28 5.91 41.48 5.44
C THR A 28 6.45 41.57 4.00
N GLN A 29 5.84 42.27 3.04
CA GLN A 29 5.70 43.73 3.01
C GLN A 29 4.36 44.23 2.44
N LYS A 30 3.82 45.29 3.05
CA LYS A 30 2.89 46.21 2.39
C LYS A 30 3.69 47.22 1.58
N SER A 31 3.24 47.54 0.36
CA SER A 31 3.34 48.91 -0.16
C SER A 31 2.18 49.22 -1.11
N GLN A 32 1.54 50.36 -0.86
CA GLN A 32 0.53 51.02 -1.69
C GLN A 32 1.07 52.42 -2.00
N PRO A 33 0.78 53.01 -3.18
CA PRO A 33 -0.28 54.04 -3.27
C PRO A 33 -1.11 53.92 -4.56
N SER A 34 -2.44 53.89 -4.54
CA SER A 34 -3.41 55.00 -4.38
C SER A 34 -3.71 55.81 -5.66
N SER A 35 -4.99 55.80 -6.05
CA SER A 35 -5.83 56.94 -6.54
C SER A 35 -6.91 56.45 -7.53
N GLY A 36 -8.08 57.09 -7.53
CA GLY A 36 -9.14 56.84 -8.52
C GLY A 36 -10.56 56.75 -7.93
N GLN A 37 -11.25 57.88 -7.82
CA GLN A 37 -12.66 57.95 -7.43
C GLN A 37 -13.56 57.58 -8.62
N ASN A 38 -14.69 56.88 -8.37
CA ASN A 38 -16.00 57.51 -8.56
C ASN A 38 -17.17 56.73 -7.95
N GLN A 39 -18.29 57.43 -7.79
CA GLN A 39 -19.53 57.01 -7.13
C GLN A 39 -20.68 56.92 -8.17
N LYS A 40 -21.83 56.37 -7.73
CA LYS A 40 -23.17 56.33 -8.37
C LYS A 40 -23.49 55.09 -9.21
N ASP A 41 -24.71 54.56 -9.21
CA ASP A 41 -25.88 54.81 -8.34
C ASP A 41 -26.85 53.60 -8.37
N LEU A 42 -27.71 53.50 -7.33
CA LEU A 42 -28.98 52.76 -7.23
C LEU A 42 -29.24 51.48 -8.07
N ASN A 43 -29.54 50.37 -7.38
CA ASN A 43 -30.95 49.97 -7.24
C ASN A 43 -31.22 49.12 -5.98
N GLN A 44 -32.41 49.25 -5.41
CA GLN A 44 -32.92 48.39 -4.34
C GLN A 44 -33.65 47.18 -4.94
N GLY A 45 -33.44 45.99 -4.35
CA GLY A 45 -34.11 44.77 -4.75
C GLY A 45 -34.00 43.73 -3.65
N THR A 46 -34.86 43.84 -2.63
CA THR A 46 -34.91 42.87 -1.53
C THR A 46 -35.50 41.55 -2.01
N ASP A 47 -34.73 40.47 -1.99
CA ASP A 47 -35.32 39.16 -1.73
C ASP A 47 -34.39 38.21 -0.98
N ARG A 48 -34.78 37.87 0.25
CA ARG A 48 -33.93 37.18 1.24
C ARG A 48 -34.28 35.69 1.23
N LYS A 49 -33.90 34.95 0.20
CA LYS A 49 -34.09 33.49 0.16
C LYS A 49 -32.98 32.76 0.91
N GLN A 50 -33.43 31.88 1.80
CA GLN A 50 -32.63 31.29 2.87
C GLN A 50 -31.82 30.09 2.37
N ALA A 51 -30.62 29.90 2.92
CA ALA A 51 -29.85 28.67 2.71
C ALA A 51 -30.66 27.43 3.17
N PRO A 52 -30.62 26.31 2.44
CA PRO A 52 -31.33 25.10 2.82
C PRO A 52 -30.72 24.48 4.08
N LYS A 53 -31.46 24.51 5.18
CA LYS A 53 -31.06 23.84 6.44
C LYS A 53 -31.00 22.33 6.23
N LYS A 54 -29.84 21.71 6.50
CA LYS A 54 -29.68 20.24 6.51
C LYS A 54 -30.72 19.62 7.45
N LYS A 55 -31.60 18.77 6.92
CA LYS A 55 -32.53 17.95 7.72
C LYS A 55 -31.74 16.82 8.38
N LYS A 56 -31.77 16.71 9.70
CA LYS A 56 -31.25 15.52 10.40
C LYS A 56 -32.26 14.39 10.21
N GLY A 57 -31.88 13.36 9.45
CA GLY A 57 -32.68 12.14 9.29
C GLY A 57 -32.68 11.26 10.56
N PRO A 58 -33.47 10.17 10.59
CA PRO A 58 -33.69 9.34 11.78
C PRO A 58 -32.47 8.50 12.21
N VAL A 59 -31.30 8.66 11.58
CA VAL A 59 -30.07 7.92 11.89
C VAL A 59 -29.69 8.01 13.37
N ALA A 60 -29.86 9.18 13.99
CA ALA A 60 -29.62 9.35 15.43
C ALA A 60 -30.57 8.51 16.31
N ALA A 61 -31.83 8.31 15.89
CA ALA A 61 -32.77 7.46 16.59
C ALA A 61 -32.43 5.97 16.41
N ILE A 62 -32.02 5.56 15.19
CA ILE A 62 -31.57 4.20 14.90
C ILE A 62 -30.33 3.83 15.74
N LEU A 63 -29.34 4.73 15.83
CA LEU A 63 -28.16 4.54 16.67
C LEU A 63 -28.51 4.44 18.16
N ILE A 64 -29.43 5.27 18.67
CA ILE A 64 -29.91 5.17 20.06
C ILE A 64 -30.63 3.84 20.30
N CYS A 65 -31.49 3.41 19.39
CA CYS A 65 -32.16 2.10 19.47
C CYS A 65 -31.14 0.95 19.48
N PHE A 66 -30.12 0.98 18.61
CA PHE A 66 -29.09 -0.04 18.55
C PHE A 66 -28.23 -0.10 19.83
N MET A 67 -27.85 1.07 20.38
CA MET A 67 -27.12 1.16 21.65
C MET A 67 -27.94 0.64 22.84
N VAL A 68 -29.25 0.92 22.88
CA VAL A 68 -30.14 0.37 23.92
C VAL A 68 -30.31 -1.14 23.75
N LEU A 69 -30.40 -1.65 22.53
CA LEU A 69 -30.55 -3.09 22.25
C LEU A 69 -29.26 -3.86 22.62
N LEU A 70 -28.08 -3.31 22.31
CA LEU A 70 -26.80 -3.83 22.77
C LEU A 70 -26.69 -3.83 24.30
N LEU A 71 -27.10 -2.76 24.98
CA LEU A 71 -27.08 -2.71 26.44
C LEU A 71 -27.99 -3.78 27.07
N LEU A 72 -29.19 -3.99 26.51
CA LEU A 72 -30.11 -5.05 26.96
C LEU A 72 -29.53 -6.46 26.72
N LEU A 73 -28.84 -6.69 25.60
CA LEU A 73 -28.14 -7.96 25.34
C LEU A 73 -27.01 -8.21 26.34
N VAL A 74 -26.18 -7.20 26.64
CA VAL A 74 -25.11 -7.31 27.64
C VAL A 74 -25.68 -7.62 29.03
N LEU A 75 -26.76 -6.95 29.44
CA LEU A 75 -27.45 -7.23 30.70
C LEU A 75 -28.08 -8.62 30.74
N ALA A 76 -28.64 -9.11 29.63
CA ALA A 76 -29.19 -10.46 29.54
C ALA A 76 -28.10 -11.55 29.64
N VAL A 77 -26.96 -11.36 28.97
CA VAL A 77 -25.81 -12.29 29.06
C VAL A 77 -25.20 -12.27 30.47
N ALA A 78 -24.99 -11.09 31.06
CA ALA A 78 -24.50 -10.95 32.44
C ALA A 78 -25.47 -11.60 33.45
N GLY A 79 -26.78 -11.41 33.26
CA GLY A 79 -27.83 -12.06 34.05
C GLY A 79 -27.83 -13.58 33.89
N PHE A 80 -27.65 -14.10 32.68
CA PHE A 80 -27.55 -15.54 32.42
C PHE A 80 -26.30 -16.18 33.02
N VAL A 81 -25.14 -15.52 32.91
CA VAL A 81 -23.88 -15.97 33.53
C VAL A 81 -24.00 -15.93 35.06
N GLY A 82 -24.50 -14.83 35.62
CA GLY A 82 -24.77 -14.72 37.06
C GLY A 82 -25.75 -15.78 37.56
N TYR A 83 -26.83 -16.03 36.82
CA TYR A 83 -27.79 -17.10 37.10
C TYR A 83 -27.11 -18.48 37.07
N ARG A 84 -26.33 -18.81 36.03
CA ARG A 84 -25.58 -20.08 35.93
C ARG A 84 -24.60 -20.29 37.09
N VAL A 85 -23.91 -19.24 37.52
CA VAL A 85 -22.96 -19.30 38.65
C VAL A 85 -23.70 -19.51 39.99
N ILE A 86 -24.84 -18.86 40.20
CA ILE A 86 -25.63 -18.99 41.43
C ILE A 86 -26.41 -20.33 41.45
N SER A 87 -27.00 -20.74 40.33
CA SER A 87 -27.78 -21.97 40.21
C SER A 87 -26.91 -23.23 40.14
N GLY A 88 -25.63 -23.11 39.75
CA GLY A 88 -24.66 -24.21 39.77
C GLY A 88 -24.19 -24.62 41.17
N GLY A 89 -24.57 -23.88 42.21
CA GLY A 89 -24.10 -24.09 43.59
C GLY A 89 -24.78 -25.19 44.41
N LEU A 90 -25.79 -25.89 43.87
CA LEU A 90 -26.55 -26.92 44.59
C LEU A 90 -26.84 -28.15 43.71
N GLY A 91 -25.90 -29.10 43.70
CA GLY A 91 -26.04 -30.39 43.02
C GLY A 91 -24.99 -31.38 43.53
N SER A 92 -25.38 -32.29 44.43
CA SER A 92 -24.46 -33.16 45.17
C SER A 92 -23.96 -34.37 44.36
N LYS A 93 -22.79 -34.89 44.78
CA LYS A 93 -22.38 -36.31 44.70
C LYS A 93 -23.55 -37.22 45.15
N GLU A 94 -23.74 -38.46 44.73
CA GLU A 94 -22.89 -39.48 44.09
C GLU A 94 -23.83 -40.48 43.33
N SER A 95 -23.54 -41.70 42.86
CA SER A 95 -22.47 -42.66 43.18
C SER A 95 -22.18 -43.68 42.03
N GLN A 96 -21.62 -44.83 42.41
CA GLN A 96 -20.99 -45.91 41.64
C GLN A 96 -21.92 -46.96 40.99
N THR A 97 -21.36 -47.73 40.05
CA THR A 97 -21.42 -49.22 39.96
C THR A 97 -20.51 -49.67 38.80
N LEU A 98 -19.81 -50.81 38.75
CA LEU A 98 -19.17 -51.74 39.70
C LEU A 98 -18.39 -52.73 38.80
N SER A 99 -17.11 -52.94 39.09
CA SER A 99 -16.11 -53.83 38.43
C SER A 99 -16.59 -55.14 37.75
N ARG A 100 -16.05 -55.43 36.55
CA ARG A 100 -15.38 -56.72 36.24
C ARG A 100 -14.48 -56.70 34.97
N GLN A 101 -13.37 -57.44 35.09
CA GLN A 101 -12.41 -58.03 34.13
C GLN A 101 -12.93 -58.42 32.72
N ASP A 102 -12.13 -58.59 31.64
CA ASP A 102 -10.66 -58.74 31.43
C ASP A 102 -10.25 -58.26 29.98
N PRO A 103 -8.96 -58.34 29.51
CA PRO A 103 -8.45 -57.70 28.27
C PRO A 103 -8.40 -58.61 27.00
N ASP A 104 -7.54 -58.24 26.02
CA ASP A 104 -7.22 -58.84 24.68
C ASP A 104 -7.90 -58.07 23.50
N GLU A 105 -7.35 -57.89 22.28
CA GLU A 105 -6.12 -58.30 21.56
C GLU A 105 -5.71 -57.07 20.68
N ASP A 106 -4.44 -56.62 20.68
CA ASP A 106 -3.35 -56.90 19.73
C ASP A 106 -3.23 -55.91 18.56
N GLY A 107 -2.07 -55.92 17.90
CA GLY A 107 -1.71 -54.98 16.84
C GLY A 107 -0.50 -55.50 16.07
N GLU A 108 -0.67 -55.66 14.76
CA GLU A 108 0.34 -56.29 13.90
C GLU A 108 1.13 -55.27 13.07
N GLU A 109 2.45 -55.29 13.25
CA GLU A 109 3.43 -55.07 12.18
C GLU A 109 4.23 -56.35 12.01
N LYS A 110 4.30 -56.92 10.79
CA LYS A 110 5.58 -57.16 10.10
C LYS A 110 5.48 -57.75 8.69
N GLN A 111 6.56 -57.50 7.95
CA GLN A 111 6.89 -57.97 6.62
C GLN A 111 7.09 -59.50 6.56
N LEU A 112 6.89 -60.10 5.38
CA LEU A 112 7.89 -60.90 4.63
C LEU A 112 7.22 -61.70 3.50
N ARG A 113 7.62 -61.45 2.24
CA ARG A 113 7.72 -62.50 1.21
C ARG A 113 8.55 -62.04 0.00
N GLU A 114 9.67 -62.72 -0.22
CA GLU A 114 10.36 -62.86 -1.50
C GLU A 114 10.40 -64.36 -1.84
N GLU A 115 10.39 -64.71 -3.12
CA GLU A 115 10.88 -65.99 -3.65
C GLU A 115 11.17 -65.82 -5.15
N ASP A 116 12.30 -66.37 -5.60
CA ASP A 116 13.03 -65.97 -6.81
C ASP A 116 12.53 -66.56 -8.15
N GLY A 117 13.11 -66.05 -9.23
CA GLY A 117 13.05 -66.63 -10.59
C GLY A 117 13.95 -65.87 -11.56
N ASP A 118 15.21 -66.31 -11.69
CA ASP A 118 16.26 -65.70 -12.51
C ASP A 118 15.96 -65.67 -14.04
N GLU A 119 16.51 -64.68 -14.75
CA GLU A 119 17.31 -64.88 -15.97
C GLU A 119 18.07 -63.58 -16.35
N GLU A 120 19.41 -63.67 -16.39
CA GLU A 120 20.41 -62.69 -16.88
C GLU A 120 20.90 -63.13 -18.31
N PRO A 121 21.85 -62.47 -19.04
CA PRO A 121 22.75 -61.35 -18.70
C PRO A 121 23.00 -60.27 -19.81
N GLU A 122 23.96 -59.35 -19.55
CA GLU A 122 24.97 -58.75 -20.49
C GLU A 122 24.50 -57.78 -21.62
N GLU A 123 25.18 -56.70 -22.04
CA GLU A 123 26.49 -56.00 -21.78
C GLU A 123 26.21 -54.45 -21.84
N GLU A 124 26.88 -53.51 -21.14
CA GLU A 124 28.25 -52.94 -21.37
C GLU A 124 28.52 -52.41 -22.82
N THR A 125 29.26 -51.32 -23.12
CA THR A 125 29.85 -50.18 -22.36
C THR A 125 30.15 -48.98 -23.31
N GLU A 126 30.23 -47.77 -22.73
CA GLU A 126 31.12 -46.60 -22.98
C GLU A 126 31.66 -46.15 -24.38
N GLU A 127 31.61 -44.82 -24.58
CA GLU A 127 32.67 -43.92 -25.16
C GLU A 127 33.19 -44.11 -26.63
N THR A 128 33.89 -43.18 -27.31
CA THR A 128 34.47 -41.83 -27.02
C THR A 128 34.70 -41.01 -28.33
N THR A 129 34.66 -39.66 -28.25
CA THR A 129 35.45 -38.63 -29.04
C THR A 129 35.45 -38.69 -30.60
N GLU A 130 36.01 -37.78 -31.43
CA GLU A 130 36.83 -36.52 -31.39
C GLU A 130 36.16 -35.51 -32.40
N ALA A 131 36.06 -34.19 -32.21
CA ALA A 131 37.08 -33.13 -32.28
C ALA A 131 37.93 -33.07 -33.56
N GLU A 132 37.73 -32.05 -34.42
CA GLU A 132 38.80 -31.50 -35.29
C GLU A 132 38.51 -30.04 -35.73
N THR A 133 39.51 -29.36 -36.29
CA THR A 133 39.69 -27.89 -36.31
C THR A 133 40.16 -27.38 -37.69
N GLU A 134 39.85 -26.13 -38.06
CA GLU A 134 40.67 -25.17 -38.84
C GLU A 134 39.82 -23.96 -39.31
N LYS A 135 40.29 -22.76 -39.68
CA LYS A 135 41.28 -21.77 -39.20
C LYS A 135 41.32 -20.63 -40.26
N GLU A 136 41.29 -19.37 -39.82
CA GLU A 136 41.61 -18.10 -40.55
C GLU A 136 40.62 -17.65 -41.67
N THR A 137 40.46 -16.36 -42.00
CA THR A 137 41.43 -15.25 -42.16
C THR A 137 40.81 -13.86 -41.83
N GLU A 138 41.65 -12.85 -41.55
CA GLU A 138 41.29 -11.43 -41.33
C GLU A 138 40.99 -10.67 -42.65
N GLU A 139 40.12 -9.65 -42.61
CA GLU A 139 40.39 -8.37 -43.31
C GLU A 139 39.65 -7.19 -42.65
N GLU A 140 40.29 -6.02 -42.68
CA GLU A 140 39.88 -4.73 -42.09
C GLU A 140 39.22 -3.84 -43.16
N THR A 141 38.47 -2.77 -42.79
CA THR A 141 38.46 -1.42 -43.44
C THR A 141 37.14 -0.63 -43.28
N GLU A 142 37.27 0.53 -42.63
CA GLU A 142 36.55 1.84 -42.72
C GLU A 142 35.02 2.05 -42.54
N GLU A 143 34.81 3.15 -41.81
CA GLU A 143 33.67 4.04 -41.55
C GLU A 143 32.59 4.22 -42.65
N GLU A 144 31.32 4.40 -42.23
CA GLU A 144 30.65 5.70 -42.38
C GLU A 144 29.51 5.92 -41.35
N THR A 145 29.09 7.17 -41.18
CA THR A 145 28.27 7.71 -40.08
C THR A 145 26.75 7.52 -40.26
N THR A 146 26.05 7.05 -39.22
CA THR A 146 24.69 7.54 -38.88
C THR A 146 24.45 7.54 -37.36
N ALA A 147 24.06 8.71 -36.84
CA ALA A 147 23.37 9.03 -35.56
C ALA A 147 23.50 8.08 -34.34
N PRO A 148 23.77 8.61 -33.12
CA PRO A 148 23.59 7.85 -31.89
C PRO A 148 22.14 7.35 -31.79
N PRO A 149 21.89 6.07 -31.43
CA PRO A 149 20.59 5.71 -30.91
C PRO A 149 20.39 6.44 -29.58
N GLU A 150 19.31 7.21 -29.46
CA GLU A 150 18.74 7.55 -28.15
C GLU A 150 18.25 6.23 -27.55
N THR A 151 19.20 5.54 -26.93
CA THR A 151 18.97 4.29 -26.21
C THR A 151 18.44 4.73 -24.87
N SER A 152 17.15 4.52 -24.66
CA SER A 152 16.48 4.84 -23.40
C SER A 152 17.33 4.37 -22.23
N GLU A 153 17.64 5.29 -21.32
CA GLU A 153 18.37 4.98 -20.10
C GLU A 153 17.57 3.93 -19.32
N ALA A 154 18.03 2.68 -19.35
CA ALA A 154 17.74 1.76 -18.28
C ALA A 154 18.47 2.34 -17.06
N ALA A 155 17.73 3.15 -16.30
CA ALA A 155 18.19 3.68 -15.04
C ALA A 155 18.60 2.53 -14.11
N ASP A 156 19.46 2.81 -13.15
CA ASP A 156 19.84 1.83 -12.13
C ASP A 156 18.69 1.68 -11.12
N GLU A 157 17.64 0.95 -11.50
CA GLU A 157 16.44 0.60 -10.69
C GLU A 157 16.78 -0.20 -9.41
N THR A 158 18.06 -0.37 -9.08
CA THR A 158 18.53 -1.07 -7.88
C THR A 158 19.17 -0.14 -6.84
N GLY A 159 19.10 1.18 -7.08
CA GLY A 159 19.70 2.22 -6.26
C GLY A 159 18.85 2.68 -5.06
N ILE A 160 19.40 3.65 -4.31
CA ILE A 160 18.61 4.49 -3.41
C ILE A 160 18.43 5.83 -4.12
N HIS A 161 17.20 6.11 -4.54
CA HIS A 161 16.83 7.29 -5.31
C HIS A 161 16.60 8.50 -4.38
N ARG A 162 16.21 9.64 -4.97
CA ARG A 162 15.69 10.77 -4.20
C ARG A 162 14.17 10.63 -4.10
N TYR A 163 13.62 10.76 -2.90
CA TYR A 163 12.17 10.67 -2.68
C TYR A 163 11.59 11.92 -2.02
N GLU A 164 10.35 12.26 -2.35
CA GLU A 164 9.57 13.34 -1.72
C GLU A 164 8.17 12.85 -1.33
N LEU A 165 7.82 12.94 -0.03
CA LEU A 165 6.48 12.67 0.47
C LEU A 165 5.62 13.93 0.35
N VAL A 166 4.62 13.92 -0.54
CA VAL A 166 3.69 15.02 -0.76
C VAL A 166 2.35 14.69 -0.10
N VAL A 167 1.92 15.51 0.86
CA VAL A 167 0.63 15.36 1.55
C VAL A 167 -0.43 16.21 0.86
N GLU A 168 -1.32 15.57 0.09
CA GLU A 168 -2.38 16.24 -0.66
C GLU A 168 -3.56 15.29 -0.94
N ASP A 169 -4.79 15.77 -0.69
CA ASP A 169 -6.02 15.07 -1.05
C ASP A 169 -6.17 14.96 -2.57
N CYS A 170 -5.88 13.77 -3.12
CA CYS A 170 -5.99 13.49 -4.55
C CYS A 170 -6.19 11.99 -4.82
N THR A 171 -6.72 11.66 -6.00
CA THR A 171 -6.85 10.26 -6.45
C THR A 171 -5.49 9.70 -6.89
N TRP A 172 -5.35 8.37 -7.02
CA TRP A 172 -4.09 7.78 -7.49
C TRP A 172 -3.68 8.34 -8.86
N ASN A 173 -4.61 8.44 -9.81
CA ASN A 173 -4.34 9.01 -11.14
C ASN A 173 -3.91 10.49 -11.06
N GLN A 174 -4.42 11.25 -10.09
CA GLN A 174 -3.97 12.62 -9.88
C GLN A 174 -2.57 12.68 -9.27
N ALA A 175 -2.24 11.80 -8.34
CA ALA A 175 -0.90 11.68 -7.76
C ALA A 175 0.14 11.27 -8.82
N TYR A 176 -0.21 10.28 -9.66
CA TYR A 176 0.60 9.82 -10.79
C TYR A 176 0.94 10.95 -11.77
N ASN A 177 -0.05 11.73 -12.22
CA ASN A 177 0.21 12.86 -13.11
C ASN A 177 1.03 13.98 -12.44
N LYS A 178 0.85 14.23 -11.14
CA LYS A 178 1.63 15.25 -10.40
C LYS A 178 3.08 14.84 -10.18
N ALA A 179 3.34 13.56 -9.92
CA ALA A 179 4.71 13.04 -9.85
C ALA A 179 5.46 13.31 -11.16
N LYS A 180 4.84 13.00 -12.30
CA LYS A 180 5.35 13.29 -13.64
C LYS A 180 5.55 14.79 -13.89
N GLU A 181 4.58 15.63 -13.53
CA GLU A 181 4.70 17.09 -13.63
C GLU A 181 5.84 17.67 -12.76
N ALA A 182 6.23 16.97 -11.69
CA ALA A 182 7.39 17.32 -10.87
C ALA A 182 8.74 16.84 -11.45
N GLY A 183 8.72 16.01 -12.50
CA GLY A 183 9.91 15.40 -13.09
C GLY A 183 10.37 14.12 -12.37
N GLY A 184 9.43 13.32 -11.88
CA GLY A 184 9.66 12.01 -11.28
C GLY A 184 8.46 11.09 -11.51
N TYR A 185 8.36 9.99 -10.77
CA TYR A 185 7.24 9.03 -10.85
C TYR A 185 6.71 8.65 -9.46
N LEU A 186 5.57 7.97 -9.39
CA LEU A 186 5.12 7.41 -8.11
C LEU A 186 6.03 6.25 -7.74
N VAL A 187 6.57 6.28 -6.52
CA VAL A 187 7.64 5.38 -6.06
C VAL A 187 7.43 3.93 -6.46
N HIS A 188 8.45 3.36 -7.12
CA HIS A 188 8.64 1.93 -7.27
C HIS A 188 9.45 1.45 -6.05
N ILE A 189 9.36 0.16 -5.73
CA ILE A 189 10.03 -0.41 -4.54
C ILE A 189 10.64 -1.73 -4.96
N ASN A 190 11.81 -1.67 -5.58
CA ASN A 190 12.44 -2.81 -6.26
C ASN A 190 13.41 -3.58 -5.35
N THR A 191 13.89 -2.94 -4.26
CA THR A 191 14.84 -3.56 -3.32
C THR A 191 14.39 -3.50 -1.86
N GLN A 192 14.93 -4.40 -1.02
CA GLN A 192 14.71 -4.37 0.43
C GLN A 192 15.38 -3.15 1.06
N GLU A 193 16.54 -2.77 0.54
CA GLU A 193 17.33 -1.60 0.92
C GLU A 193 16.55 -0.30 0.71
N GLU A 194 15.87 -0.16 -0.43
CA GLU A 194 14.94 0.92 -0.72
C GLU A 194 13.73 0.92 0.20
N TYR A 195 13.09 -0.24 0.41
CA TYR A 195 11.96 -0.34 1.33
C TYR A 195 12.35 0.13 2.74
N ASP A 196 13.49 -0.33 3.27
CA ASP A 196 14.02 0.08 4.57
C ASP A 196 14.40 1.57 4.61
N PHE A 197 14.92 2.12 3.50
CA PHE A 197 15.17 3.56 3.36
C PHE A 197 13.86 4.37 3.43
N LEU A 198 12.84 4.00 2.66
CA LEU A 198 11.54 4.64 2.65
C LEU A 198 10.90 4.58 4.05
N LEU A 199 10.89 3.40 4.68
CA LEU A 199 10.31 3.22 6.01
C LEU A 199 10.99 4.07 7.09
N THR A 200 12.30 4.35 6.96
CA THR A 200 13.07 5.08 7.98
C THR A 200 13.21 6.58 7.70
N GLN A 201 13.54 6.98 6.47
CA GLN A 201 13.85 8.37 6.12
C GLN A 201 12.63 9.16 5.65
N VAL A 202 11.72 8.52 4.91
CA VAL A 202 10.53 9.16 4.33
C VAL A 202 9.31 9.00 5.23
N LEU A 203 9.12 7.80 5.77
CA LEU A 203 7.94 7.39 6.52
C LEU A 203 8.18 7.23 8.05
N GLY A 204 9.39 7.53 8.54
CA GLY A 204 9.76 7.32 9.94
C GLY A 204 9.06 8.21 10.98
N SER A 205 8.17 9.11 10.58
CA SER A 205 7.48 10.07 11.47
C SER A 205 6.13 9.56 11.97
N GLU A 206 5.68 10.01 13.15
CA GLU A 206 4.35 9.67 13.67
C GLU A 206 3.22 10.29 12.83
N GLU A 207 3.47 11.44 12.20
CA GLU A 207 2.54 12.05 11.24
C GLU A 207 2.33 11.14 10.03
N ALA A 208 3.41 10.58 9.47
CA ALA A 208 3.33 9.68 8.31
C ALA A 208 2.46 8.45 8.57
N LYS A 209 2.52 7.87 9.79
CA LYS A 209 1.70 6.71 10.18
C LYS A 209 0.19 6.95 10.12
N ASN A 210 -0.26 8.20 10.11
CA ASN A 210 -1.68 8.55 10.01
C ASN A 210 -2.17 8.66 8.54
N LEU A 211 -1.26 8.65 7.56
CA LEU A 211 -1.57 8.87 6.15
C LEU A 211 -2.03 7.59 5.43
N LYS A 212 -2.61 7.77 4.24
CA LYS A 212 -2.79 6.74 3.19
C LYS A 212 -1.96 7.21 2.00
N ILE A 213 -0.92 6.46 1.65
CA ILE A 213 0.18 6.98 0.82
C ILE A 213 0.23 6.22 -0.50
N TRP A 214 -0.04 6.90 -1.61
CA TRP A 214 0.04 6.30 -2.94
C TRP A 214 1.48 5.90 -3.29
N ILE A 215 1.60 4.71 -3.89
CA ILE A 215 2.84 4.14 -4.48
C ILE A 215 2.55 3.74 -5.93
N GLY A 216 3.58 3.47 -6.74
CA GLY A 216 3.45 3.28 -8.19
C GLY A 216 2.69 2.03 -8.66
N GLY A 217 2.29 1.13 -7.75
CA GLY A 217 1.65 -0.13 -8.09
C GLY A 217 0.19 0.03 -8.57
N ALA A 218 -0.15 -0.61 -9.68
CA ALA A 218 -1.50 -0.65 -10.24
C ALA A 218 -1.73 -1.94 -11.07
N ARG A 219 -2.98 -2.22 -11.48
CA ARG A 219 -3.31 -3.38 -12.33
C ARG A 219 -4.21 -3.04 -13.52
N ALA A 220 -4.14 -3.86 -14.56
CA ALA A 220 -5.07 -3.82 -15.68
C ALA A 220 -6.48 -4.31 -15.27
N ALA A 221 -7.52 -3.83 -15.98
CA ALA A 221 -8.92 -4.10 -15.62
C ALA A 221 -9.34 -5.58 -15.77
N ASP A 222 -8.64 -6.33 -16.61
CA ASP A 222 -8.81 -7.75 -16.92
C ASP A 222 -7.74 -8.64 -16.27
N SER A 223 -6.90 -8.09 -15.38
CA SER A 223 -5.84 -8.80 -14.66
C SER A 223 -6.04 -8.83 -13.14
N TYR A 224 -5.43 -9.84 -12.53
CA TYR A 224 -5.25 -10.00 -11.08
C TYR A 224 -3.77 -9.79 -10.66
N GLU A 225 -2.94 -9.30 -11.57
CA GLU A 225 -1.53 -9.01 -11.32
C GLU A 225 -1.34 -7.50 -11.16
N TYR A 226 -0.78 -7.09 -10.03
CA TYR A 226 -0.30 -5.73 -9.84
C TYR A 226 1.13 -5.61 -10.34
N HIS A 227 1.43 -4.50 -10.99
CA HIS A 227 2.73 -4.18 -11.57
C HIS A 227 3.06 -2.72 -11.28
N TRP A 228 4.34 -2.35 -11.33
CA TRP A 228 4.73 -0.93 -11.26
C TRP A 228 4.24 -0.19 -12.51
N ALA A 229 3.66 1.00 -12.33
CA ALA A 229 3.21 1.84 -13.43
C ALA A 229 4.34 2.76 -13.94
N ASN A 230 4.67 2.61 -15.22
CA ASN A 230 5.73 3.37 -15.90
C ASN A 230 5.25 4.78 -16.28
N GLU A 231 6.17 5.65 -16.69
CA GLU A 231 5.84 7.04 -17.06
C GLU A 231 4.87 7.16 -18.25
N ASP A 232 4.85 6.20 -19.17
CA ASP A 232 3.95 6.18 -20.32
C ASP A 232 2.57 5.55 -20.03
N GLY A 233 2.38 5.01 -18.82
CA GLY A 233 1.18 4.29 -18.39
C GLY A 233 1.19 2.80 -18.75
N THR A 234 2.30 2.26 -19.26
CA THR A 234 2.54 0.81 -19.31
C THR A 234 2.87 0.26 -17.92
N PHE A 235 2.97 -1.06 -17.83
CA PHE A 235 3.33 -1.78 -16.62
C PHE A 235 4.73 -2.37 -16.75
N GLY A 236 5.51 -2.35 -15.66
CA GLY A 236 6.79 -3.06 -15.54
C GLY A 236 6.62 -4.60 -15.55
N GLU A 237 7.74 -5.32 -15.45
CA GLU A 237 7.74 -6.79 -15.50
C GLU A 237 7.43 -7.45 -14.14
N ASP A 238 7.60 -6.71 -13.04
CA ASP A 238 7.52 -7.22 -11.67
C ASP A 238 6.08 -7.38 -11.16
N THR A 239 5.67 -8.63 -10.89
CA THR A 239 4.35 -8.92 -10.32
C THR A 239 4.31 -8.74 -8.80
N LEU A 240 3.74 -7.62 -8.35
CA LEU A 240 3.81 -7.12 -6.98
C LEU A 240 2.98 -7.90 -5.96
N ASN A 241 2.01 -8.71 -6.38
CA ASN A 241 1.15 -9.50 -5.47
C ASN A 241 1.54 -10.98 -5.37
N MET A 242 2.76 -11.35 -5.78
CA MET A 242 3.32 -12.69 -5.61
C MET A 242 4.85 -12.63 -5.40
N GLY A 243 5.49 -13.81 -5.32
CA GLY A 243 6.95 -13.90 -5.20
C GLY A 243 7.49 -13.18 -3.96
N GLY A 244 8.58 -12.41 -4.14
CA GLY A 244 9.23 -11.66 -3.07
C GLY A 244 8.36 -10.57 -2.44
N TYR A 245 7.39 -10.03 -3.20
CA TYR A 245 6.55 -8.91 -2.77
C TYR A 245 5.38 -9.32 -1.87
N ALA A 246 5.01 -10.62 -1.84
CA ALA A 246 3.87 -11.12 -1.07
C ALA A 246 3.94 -10.82 0.45
N GLY A 247 5.13 -10.58 1.00
CA GLY A 247 5.31 -10.22 2.42
C GLY A 247 4.91 -8.78 2.77
N TYR A 248 4.84 -7.86 1.80
CA TYR A 248 4.55 -6.45 2.05
C TYR A 248 3.04 -6.17 2.22
N TRP A 249 2.18 -6.95 1.59
CA TRP A 249 0.72 -6.81 1.66
C TRP A 249 0.16 -7.00 3.06
N MET A 250 -0.92 -6.29 3.38
CA MET A 250 -1.72 -6.53 4.58
C MET A 250 -2.33 -7.93 4.53
N VAL A 251 -2.60 -8.54 5.70
CA VAL A 251 -3.13 -9.91 5.75
C VAL A 251 -4.50 -10.01 5.05
N ASN A 252 -4.57 -10.90 4.06
CA ASN A 252 -5.66 -11.15 3.10
C ASN A 252 -5.78 -10.19 1.90
N GLU A 253 -4.79 -9.31 1.69
CA GLU A 253 -4.72 -8.47 0.48
C GLU A 253 -3.78 -9.07 -0.58
N PRO A 254 -3.93 -8.73 -1.89
CA PRO A 254 -4.98 -7.88 -2.45
C PRO A 254 -6.39 -8.50 -2.43
N SER A 255 -7.38 -7.65 -2.15
CA SER A 255 -8.82 -7.92 -2.18
C SER A 255 -9.36 -7.91 -3.62
N PHE A 256 -8.72 -7.13 -4.49
CA PHE A 256 -9.09 -6.77 -5.86
C PHE A 256 -10.38 -5.95 -6.01
N ARG A 257 -11.32 -6.05 -5.06
CA ARG A 257 -12.66 -5.46 -5.13
C ARG A 257 -13.31 -5.35 -3.75
N ASP A 258 -13.64 -4.13 -3.33
CA ASP A 258 -14.51 -3.92 -2.17
C ASP A 258 -15.97 -4.24 -2.55
N GLU A 259 -16.40 -5.46 -2.24
CA GLU A 259 -17.78 -5.94 -2.44
C GLU A 259 -18.83 -5.20 -1.60
N SER A 260 -18.44 -4.46 -0.55
CA SER A 260 -19.37 -3.69 0.27
C SER A 260 -19.86 -2.40 -0.41
N ILE A 261 -19.04 -1.85 -1.32
CA ILE A 261 -19.36 -0.67 -2.14
C ILE A 261 -19.39 -0.96 -3.65
N GLY A 262 -18.99 -2.16 -4.06
CA GLY A 262 -19.02 -2.64 -5.44
C GLY A 262 -18.00 -1.99 -6.37
N GLN A 263 -16.81 -1.63 -5.84
CA GLN A 263 -15.75 -0.96 -6.58
C GLN A 263 -14.51 -1.86 -6.72
N ASP A 264 -13.94 -1.90 -7.92
CA ASP A 264 -12.66 -2.57 -8.18
C ASP A 264 -11.47 -1.70 -7.73
N GLU A 265 -10.47 -2.35 -7.16
CA GLU A 265 -9.40 -1.71 -6.38
C GLU A 265 -8.10 -1.61 -7.18
N TYR A 266 -8.10 -0.92 -8.31
CA TYR A 266 -7.02 -1.03 -9.31
C TYR A 266 -5.63 -0.48 -8.91
N TYR A 267 -5.47 0.13 -7.73
CA TYR A 267 -4.30 0.92 -7.38
C TYR A 267 -3.77 0.60 -5.98
N MET A 268 -2.47 0.79 -5.74
CA MET A 268 -1.84 0.44 -4.47
C MET A 268 -1.54 1.66 -3.60
N ASN A 269 -1.66 1.48 -2.29
CA ASN A 269 -1.12 2.39 -1.28
C ASN A 269 -0.27 1.63 -0.24
N ILE A 270 0.53 2.39 0.50
CA ILE A 270 1.22 1.95 1.71
C ILE A 270 0.67 2.74 2.92
N PHE A 271 0.45 2.06 4.04
CA PHE A 271 0.10 2.72 5.31
C PHE A 271 0.57 1.92 6.54
N TYR A 272 0.65 2.59 7.69
CA TYR A 272 1.00 1.94 8.95
C TYR A 272 -0.22 1.26 9.58
N TYR A 273 -0.23 -0.06 9.67
CA TYR A 273 -1.33 -0.82 10.22
C TYR A 273 -1.08 -1.22 11.67
N SER A 274 -1.75 -0.51 12.60
CA SER A 274 -1.54 -0.67 14.04
C SER A 274 -1.90 -2.05 14.61
N LYS A 275 -2.68 -2.88 13.92
CA LYS A 275 -2.96 -4.26 14.35
C LYS A 275 -1.81 -5.23 14.05
N GLU A 276 -1.04 -4.96 13.00
CA GLU A 276 0.15 -5.74 12.62
C GLU A 276 1.46 -5.07 13.06
N ASN A 277 1.40 -3.83 13.55
CA ASN A 277 2.52 -3.04 14.04
C ASN A 277 3.64 -2.85 12.99
N ARG A 278 3.25 -2.74 11.72
CA ARG A 278 4.15 -2.56 10.56
C ARG A 278 3.51 -1.68 9.49
N TRP A 279 4.30 -1.26 8.53
CA TRP A 279 3.81 -0.76 7.24
C TRP A 279 3.34 -1.93 6.37
N VAL A 280 2.23 -1.72 5.67
CA VAL A 280 1.58 -2.72 4.81
C VAL A 280 1.18 -2.09 3.48
N TRP A 281 1.22 -2.89 2.40
CA TRP A 281 0.60 -2.56 1.12
C TRP A 281 -0.86 -3.01 1.10
N ASN A 282 -1.70 -2.27 0.36
CA ASN A 282 -3.13 -2.54 0.21
C ASN A 282 -3.56 -2.03 -1.17
N ASP A 283 -4.45 -2.77 -1.84
CA ASP A 283 -5.09 -2.30 -3.06
C ASP A 283 -6.38 -1.57 -2.74
N VAL A 284 -6.68 -0.52 -3.50
CA VAL A 284 -7.77 0.43 -3.22
C VAL A 284 -8.30 1.03 -4.52
N PRO A 285 -9.53 1.59 -4.53
CA PRO A 285 -10.04 2.34 -5.69
C PRO A 285 -9.30 3.67 -5.88
N ASP A 286 -9.36 4.25 -7.08
CA ASP A 286 -8.71 5.53 -7.42
C ASP A 286 -9.05 6.66 -6.42
N ASP A 287 -10.34 6.80 -6.08
CA ASP A 287 -10.85 7.82 -5.17
C ASP A 287 -11.11 7.24 -3.76
N LEU A 288 -10.03 7.16 -2.98
CA LEU A 288 -10.06 6.79 -1.57
C LEU A 288 -10.96 7.68 -0.70
N ILE A 289 -11.16 8.95 -1.05
CA ILE A 289 -12.00 9.87 -0.26
C ILE A 289 -13.48 9.67 -0.63
N GLY A 290 -13.77 9.38 -1.91
CA GLY A 290 -15.08 8.94 -2.39
C GLY A 290 -15.53 7.63 -1.74
N ALA A 291 -14.64 6.64 -1.63
CA ALA A 291 -14.89 5.39 -0.92
C ALA A 291 -14.99 5.58 0.61
N VAL A 292 -13.99 6.25 1.21
CA VAL A 292 -13.83 6.38 2.66
C VAL A 292 -13.63 7.85 3.05
N SER A 293 -14.73 8.60 3.07
CA SER A 293 -14.75 10.05 3.37
C SER A 293 -14.02 10.52 4.64
N SER A 294 -13.73 9.64 5.60
CA SER A 294 -12.89 9.95 6.77
C SER A 294 -11.40 10.07 6.47
N TYR A 295 -10.93 9.70 5.27
CA TYR A 295 -9.53 9.86 4.85
C TYR A 295 -9.22 11.26 4.30
N GLN A 296 -10.21 12.15 4.18
CA GLN A 296 -9.97 13.54 3.78
C GLN A 296 -9.00 14.25 4.75
N GLY A 297 -7.96 14.86 4.19
CA GLY A 297 -6.84 15.46 4.92
C GLY A 297 -5.75 14.48 5.37
N SER A 298 -5.80 13.22 4.91
CA SER A 298 -4.81 12.18 5.24
C SER A 298 -4.25 11.43 4.03
N ILE A 299 -4.56 11.85 2.80
CA ILE A 299 -3.95 11.29 1.61
C ILE A 299 -2.57 11.91 1.37
N ALA A 300 -1.64 11.11 0.88
CA ALA A 300 -0.33 11.53 0.43
C ALA A 300 0.15 10.63 -0.72
N TYR A 301 1.29 10.97 -1.30
CA TYR A 301 1.99 10.16 -2.30
C TYR A 301 3.49 10.35 -2.17
N ILE A 302 4.27 9.35 -2.59
CA ILE A 302 5.74 9.46 -2.65
C ILE A 302 6.12 9.61 -4.12
N ILE A 303 6.81 10.72 -4.42
CA ILE A 303 7.48 10.91 -5.70
C ILE A 303 8.91 10.37 -5.57
N GLU A 304 9.32 9.56 -6.52
CA GLU A 304 10.69 9.11 -6.73
C GLU A 304 11.31 9.86 -7.91
N PHE A 305 12.62 10.06 -7.85
CA PHE A 305 13.38 10.79 -8.87
C PHE A 305 14.78 10.20 -9.05
N ASP A 306 15.17 10.09 -10.31
CA ASP A 306 16.56 9.88 -10.76
C ASP A 306 17.52 11.03 -10.35
#